data_AF-A0A5N3RBX3-F1
#
_entry.id   AF-A0A5N3RBX3-F1
#
_cell.length_a   1.000
_cell.length_b   1.000
_cell.length_c   1.000
_cell.angle_alpha   90.00
_cell.angle_beta   90.00
_cell.angle_gamma   90.00
#
_symmetry.space_group_name_H-M   'P 1'
#
loop_
_entity.id
_entity.type
_entity.pdbx_description
1 polymer ?
#
loop_
_entity_poly.entity_id
_entity_poly.type
_entity_poly.pdbx_seq_one_letter_code
_entity_poly.pdbx_strand_id
1 'polypeptide(L)'
;MSVATIEHSDQAIPPLENPCPDLPCWSLNREQKERGLTFLQRTRKELGERKLKPLRSRRAELQAQYANTNSNTERQRLSREIHRIDASAQDVLSRWS
;
A
#
# COMPACT_ATOMS: atom_id res chain seq x y z
N MET A 1 -37.28 6.31 -21.55
CA MET A 1 -36.00 6.85 -21.05
C MET A 1 -34.92 6.34 -21.99
N SER A 2 -34.60 7.10 -23.04
CA SER A 2 -33.67 6.66 -24.10
C SER A 2 -32.24 6.98 -23.67
N VAL A 3 -31.40 5.96 -23.57
CA VAL A 3 -29.97 6.09 -23.24
C VAL A 3 -29.24 6.51 -24.52
N ALA A 4 -28.71 7.73 -24.55
CA ALA A 4 -27.86 8.18 -25.65
C ALA A 4 -26.52 7.46 -25.58
N THR A 5 -26.23 6.62 -26.58
CA THR A 5 -24.91 6.03 -26.82
C THR A 5 -23.97 7.13 -27.28
N ILE A 6 -22.95 7.44 -26.48
CA ILE A 6 -21.86 8.34 -26.87
C ILE A 6 -20.93 7.55 -27.79
N GLU A 7 -20.97 7.84 -29.08
CA GLU A 7 -19.99 7.32 -30.02
C GLU A 7 -18.61 7.89 -29.66
N HIS A 8 -17.70 7.00 -29.26
CA HIS A 8 -16.32 7.38 -29.02
C HIS A 8 -15.63 7.49 -30.38
N SER A 9 -15.27 8.71 -30.79
CA SER A 9 -14.52 8.92 -32.01
C SER A 9 -13.14 8.28 -31.89
N ASP A 10 -12.78 7.39 -32.81
CA ASP A 10 -11.43 6.82 -33.02
C ASP A 10 -10.42 7.87 -33.55
N GLN A 11 -10.55 9.13 -33.13
CA GLN A 11 -9.53 10.12 -33.40
C GLN A 11 -8.37 9.87 -32.43
N ALA A 12 -7.26 9.38 -32.98
CA ALA A 12 -5.98 9.32 -32.29
C ALA A 12 -5.62 10.75 -31.86
N ILE A 13 -5.89 11.06 -30.59
CA ILE A 13 -5.53 12.33 -29.99
C ILE A 13 -4.01 12.43 -30.10
N PRO A 14 -3.46 13.39 -30.87
CA PRO A 14 -2.01 13.55 -30.95
C PRO A 14 -1.47 13.76 -29.53
N PRO A 15 -0.28 13.24 -29.20
CA PRO A 15 0.32 13.49 -27.90
C PRO A 15 0.31 15.00 -27.67
N LEU A 16 -0.13 15.42 -26.49
CA LEU A 16 -0.29 16.84 -26.18
C LEU A 16 1.11 17.48 -26.14
N GLU A 17 1.59 17.96 -27.29
CA GLU A 17 2.98 18.41 -27.48
C GLU A 17 3.29 19.74 -26.79
N ASN A 18 2.27 20.43 -26.26
CA ASN A 18 2.45 21.72 -25.59
C ASN A 18 1.74 21.73 -24.23
N PRO A 19 2.44 22.06 -23.11
CA PRO A 19 1.76 22.43 -21.88
C PRO A 19 0.86 23.64 -22.15
N CYS A 20 -0.33 23.65 -21.55
CA CYS A 20 -1.36 24.67 -21.79
C CYS A 20 -0.78 26.09 -21.68
N PRO A 21 -0.87 26.93 -22.74
CA PRO A 21 -0.28 28.25 -22.73
C PRO A 21 -1.18 29.23 -21.95
N ASP A 22 -0.55 30.08 -21.14
CA ASP A 22 -1.11 31.27 -20.48
C ASP A 22 -1.97 31.13 -19.20
N LEU A 23 -1.81 30.05 -18.43
CA LEU A 23 -2.25 30.03 -17.02
C LEU A 23 -1.05 29.96 -16.06
N PRO A 24 -0.62 31.07 -15.43
CA PRO A 24 0.44 31.04 -14.42
C PRO A 24 -0.10 30.53 -13.07
N CYS A 25 -0.65 29.30 -12.96
CA CYS A 25 -1.20 28.87 -11.66
C CYS A 25 -1.57 27.40 -11.41
N TRP A 26 -1.45 26.45 -12.34
CA TRP A 26 -1.92 25.07 -12.05
C TRP A 26 -0.84 24.06 -11.64
N SER A 27 0.43 24.50 -11.56
CA SER A 27 1.49 23.67 -11.00
C SER A 27 1.79 24.07 -9.56
N LEU A 28 1.93 23.07 -8.69
CA LEU A 28 2.33 23.29 -7.30
C LEU A 28 3.67 24.03 -7.27
N ASN A 29 3.76 25.09 -6.45
CA ASN A 29 5.03 25.76 -6.18
C ASN A 29 5.95 24.82 -5.37
N ARG A 30 7.23 25.20 -5.21
CA ARG A 30 8.22 24.35 -4.54
C ARG A 30 7.80 23.97 -3.11
N GLU A 31 7.31 24.93 -2.34
CA GLU A 31 6.87 24.72 -0.97
C GLU A 31 5.67 23.76 -0.89
N GLN A 32 4.70 23.92 -1.80
CA GLN A 32 3.54 23.02 -1.91
C GLN A 32 3.94 21.60 -2.29
N LYS A 33 4.94 21.44 -3.17
CA LYS A 33 5.50 20.13 -3.53
C LYS A 33 6.21 19.49 -2.34
N GLU A 34 7.06 20.24 -1.63
CA GLU A 34 7.77 19.76 -0.44
C GLU A 34 6.77 19.34 0.65
N ARG A 35 5.74 20.15 0.89
CA ARG A 35 4.64 19.83 1.80
C ARG A 35 3.85 18.60 1.34
N GLY A 36 3.56 18.46 0.04
CA GLY A 36 2.91 17.27 -0.52
C GLY A 36 3.75 16.01 -0.31
N LEU A 37 5.05 16.06 -0.58
CA LEU A 37 5.97 14.94 -0.38
C LEU A 37 6.04 14.51 1.08
N THR A 38 6.09 15.45 2.04
CA THR A 38 6.10 15.10 3.46
C THR A 38 4.79 14.42 3.89
N PHE A 39 3.64 14.87 3.40
CA PHE A 39 2.36 14.18 3.63
C PHE A 39 2.34 12.78 3.02
N LEU A 40 2.80 12.62 1.78
CA LEU A 40 2.87 11.31 1.12
C LEU A 40 3.77 10.32 1.89
N GLN A 41 4.93 10.79 2.36
CA GLN A 41 5.83 9.98 3.20
C GLN A 41 5.16 9.57 4.52
N ARG A 42 4.45 10.49 5.17
CA ARG A 42 3.71 10.22 6.40
C ARG A 42 2.60 9.19 6.15
N THR A 43 1.77 9.39 5.13
CA THR A 43 0.68 8.47 4.78
C THR A 43 1.22 7.09 4.41
N ARG A 44 2.34 7.00 3.68
CA ARG A 44 3.00 5.72 3.38
C ARG A 44 3.38 4.97 4.66
N LYS A 45 3.97 5.66 5.65
CA LYS A 45 4.30 5.08 6.96
C LYS A 45 3.06 4.65 7.74
N GLU A 46 2.03 5.49 7.79
CA GLU A 46 0.77 5.19 8.49
C GLU A 46 0.08 3.95 7.89
N LEU A 47 0.04 3.85 6.56
CA LEU A 47 -0.52 2.68 5.86
C LEU A 47 0.32 1.41 6.10
N GLY A 48 1.64 1.51 6.04
CA GLY A 48 2.55 0.42 6.37
C GLY A 48 2.33 -0.10 7.79
N GLU A 49 2.27 0.80 8.78
CA GLU A 49 2.04 0.43 10.18
C GLU A 49 0.65 -0.17 10.40
N ARG A 50 -0.39 0.36 9.73
CA ARG A 50 -1.75 -0.21 9.79
C ARG A 50 -1.79 -1.65 9.28
N LYS A 51 -0.94 -2.00 8.31
CA LYS A 51 -0.81 -3.37 7.79
C LYS A 51 0.07 -4.25 8.69
N LEU A 52 1.12 -3.71 9.30
CA LEU A 52 2.02 -4.45 10.19
C LEU A 52 1.41 -4.76 11.56
N LYS A 53 0.62 -3.86 12.12
CA LYS A 53 0.00 -4.02 13.45
C LYS A 53 -0.75 -5.36 13.62
N PRO A 54 -1.69 -5.76 12.74
CA PRO A 54 -2.37 -7.05 12.89
C PRO A 54 -1.42 -8.24 12.73
N LEU A 55 -0.40 -8.15 11.87
CA LEU A 55 0.60 -9.21 11.69
C LEU A 55 1.43 -9.41 12.97
N ARG A 56 1.85 -8.32 13.63
CA ARG A 56 2.57 -8.38 14.91
C ARG A 56 1.72 -8.99 16.01
N SER A 57 0.45 -8.58 16.13
CA SER A 57 -0.48 -9.16 17.10
C SER A 57 -0.67 -10.66 16.87
N ARG A 58 -0.93 -11.06 15.61
CA ARG A 58 -1.13 -12.46 15.27
C ARG A 58 0.12 -13.31 15.51
N ARG A 59 1.30 -12.78 15.20
CA ARG A 59 2.58 -13.43 15.50
C ARG A 59 2.73 -13.67 17.00
N ALA A 60 2.43 -12.68 17.83
CA ALA A 60 2.52 -12.80 19.28
C ALA A 60 1.56 -13.87 19.83
N GLU A 61 0.33 -13.94 19.32
CA GLU A 61 -0.63 -15.00 19.66
C GLU A 61 -0.10 -16.40 19.33
N LEU A 62 0.41 -16.60 18.10
CA LEU A 62 0.95 -17.89 17.68
C LEU A 62 2.21 -18.26 18.45
N GLN A 63 3.05 -17.28 18.79
CA GLN A 63 4.24 -17.50 19.61
C GLN A 63 3.86 -17.96 21.03
N ALA A 64 2.81 -17.38 21.63
CA ALA A 64 2.30 -17.81 22.92
C ALA A 64 1.72 -19.24 22.85
N GLN A 65 0.97 -19.57 21.79
CA GLN A 65 0.47 -20.92 21.55
C GLN A 65 1.60 -21.94 21.36
N TYR A 66 2.66 -21.54 20.66
CA TYR A 66 3.84 -22.38 20.43
C TYR A 66 4.55 -22.70 21.75
N ALA A 67 4.71 -21.71 22.62
CA ALA A 67 5.33 -21.88 23.93
C ALA A 67 4.50 -22.80 24.86
N ASN A 68 3.17 -22.73 24.78
CA ASN A 68 2.26 -23.47 25.65
C ASN A 68 1.89 -24.88 25.13
N THR A 69 2.28 -25.23 23.91
CA THR A 69 1.95 -26.51 23.29
C THR A 69 2.94 -27.60 23.69
N ASN A 70 2.41 -28.77 24.07
CA ASN A 70 3.19 -30.00 24.33
C ASN A 70 3.20 -31.00 23.16
N SER A 71 2.39 -30.76 22.12
CA SER A 71 2.35 -31.59 20.91
C SER A 71 3.39 -31.14 19.89
N ASN A 72 4.31 -32.03 19.50
CA ASN A 72 5.31 -31.74 18.46
C ASN A 72 4.67 -31.41 17.10
N THR A 73 3.58 -32.09 16.75
CA THR A 73 2.85 -31.82 15.50
C THR A 73 2.28 -30.41 15.48
N GLU A 74 1.68 -29.97 16.58
CA GLU A 74 1.15 -28.61 16.69
C GLU A 74 2.27 -27.57 16.75
N ARG A 75 3.40 -27.84 17.41
CA ARG A 75 4.59 -26.96 17.35
C ARG A 75 5.06 -26.76 15.91
N GLN A 76 5.15 -27.84 15.13
CA GLN A 76 5.57 -27.75 13.72
C GLN A 76 4.58 -26.92 12.88
N ARG A 77 3.28 -27.11 13.10
CA ARG A 77 2.22 -26.33 12.45
C ARG A 77 2.32 -24.84 12.80
N LEU A 78 2.43 -24.51 14.08
CA LEU A 78 2.54 -23.14 14.56
C LEU A 78 3.82 -22.45 14.06
N SER A 79 4.95 -23.17 14.03
CA SER A 79 6.21 -22.67 13.47
C SER A 79 6.05 -22.27 11.99
N ARG A 80 5.43 -23.13 11.16
CA ARG A 80 5.16 -22.80 9.75
C ARG A 80 4.30 -21.56 9.61
N GLU A 81 3.29 -21.42 10.45
CA GLU A 81 2.39 -20.27 10.42
C GLU A 81 3.08 -18.97 10.86
N ILE A 82 3.93 -19.02 11.88
CA ILE A 82 4.78 -17.89 12.28
C ILE A 82 5.69 -17.47 11.12
N HIS A 83 6.34 -18.43 10.46
CA HIS A 83 7.19 -18.14 9.30
C HIS A 83 6.43 -17.46 8.15
N ARG A 84 5.17 -17.85 7.90
CA ARG A 84 4.32 -17.20 6.89
C ARG A 84 3.99 -15.76 7.26
N ILE A 85 3.70 -15.50 8.53
CA ILE A 85 3.46 -14.14 9.02
C ILE A 85 4.72 -13.30 8.91
N ASP A 86 5.88 -13.85 9.26
CA ASP A 86 7.17 -13.15 9.16
C ASP A 86 7.49 -12.79 7.70
N ALA A 87 7.27 -13.72 6.76
CA ALA A 87 7.40 -13.43 5.33
C ALA A 87 6.41 -12.33 4.86
N SER A 88 5.16 -12.39 5.33
CA SER A 88 4.15 -11.37 4.99
C SER A 88 4.49 -10.00 5.56
N ALA A 89 5.03 -9.95 6.79
CA ALA A 89 5.49 -8.72 7.40
C ALA A 89 6.69 -8.13 6.65
N GLN A 90 7.60 -8.99 6.18
CA GLN A 90 8.74 -8.56 5.36
C GLN A 90 8.30 -7.98 4.01
N ASP A 91 7.28 -8.54 3.36
CA ASP A 91 6.70 -7.98 2.13
C ASP A 91 6.03 -6.61 2.37
N VAL A 92 5.31 -6.47 3.49
CA VAL A 92 4.78 -5.16 3.88
C VAL A 92 5.91 -4.17 4.16
N LEU A 93 7.00 -4.58 4.81
CA LEU A 93 8.15 -3.71 4.99
C LEU A 93 8.77 -3.32 3.65
N SER A 94 9.09 -4.26 2.75
CA SER A 94 9.72 -3.94 1.47
C SER A 94 8.90 -2.99 0.60
N ARG A 95 7.57 -3.09 0.65
CA ARG A 95 6.67 -2.26 -0.15
C ARG A 95 6.39 -0.88 0.47
N TRP A 96 6.39 -0.78 1.79
CA TRP A 96 5.94 0.42 2.50
C TRP A 96 7.05 1.17 3.25
N SER A 97 8.24 0.60 3.42
CA SER A 97 9.43 1.28 3.97
C SER A 97 10.10 2.24 2.99
#